data_AF-A0A9D4ET54-F1
#
_entry.id   AF-A0A9D4ET54-F1
#
_cell.length_a   1.000
_cell.length_b   1.000
_cell.length_c   1.000
_cell.angle_alpha   90.00
_cell.angle_beta   90.00
_cell.angle_gamma   90.00
#
_symmetry.space_group_name_H-M   'P 1'
#
loop_
_entity.id
_entity.type
_entity.pdbx_description
1 polymer ?
#
loop_
_entity_poly.entity_id
_entity_poly.type
_entity_poly.pdbx_seq_one_letter_code
_entity_poly.pdbx_strand_id
1 'polypeptide(L)'
;MANNQVATFHLIRGGLRYVKAAFHEVSIIWMDILPRLVWAHGSPEDRKRRRLNRLGREMARKINGRDLGAIIVDIDNTTSGFFRVDGMHLSQVGLEMLFWSFKEKIADLLK
;
A
#
# COMPACT_ATOMS: atom_id res chain seq x y z
N MET A 1 15.26 -18.58 4.46
CA MET A 1 14.11 -17.64 4.28
C MET A 1 14.24 -16.31 5.07
N ALA A 2 15.13 -16.19 6.07
CA ALA A 2 15.32 -14.94 6.84
C ALA A 2 16.00 -13.79 6.05
N ASN A 3 16.99 -14.10 5.20
CA ASN A 3 17.81 -13.07 4.52
C ASN A 3 17.03 -12.14 3.57
N ASN A 4 16.05 -12.65 2.81
CA ASN A 4 15.29 -11.82 1.86
C ASN A 4 14.37 -10.81 2.56
N GLN A 5 13.90 -11.12 3.77
CA GLN A 5 12.99 -10.25 4.51
C GLN A 5 13.72 -9.03 5.06
N VAL A 6 14.94 -9.23 5.54
CA VAL A 6 15.84 -8.18 6.00
C VAL A 6 16.18 -7.25 4.83
N ALA A 7 16.48 -7.80 3.65
CA ALA A 7 16.73 -7.00 2.44
C ALA A 7 15.54 -6.13 2.03
N THR A 8 14.32 -6.69 1.91
CA THR A 8 13.13 -5.89 1.55
C THR A 8 12.82 -4.81 2.58
N PHE A 9 12.98 -5.11 3.87
CA PHE A 9 12.83 -4.13 4.93
C PHE A 9 13.83 -2.98 4.78
N HIS A 10 15.10 -3.29 4.51
CA HIS A 10 16.13 -2.29 4.32
C HIS A 10 15.89 -1.43 3.08
N LEU A 11 15.39 -2.01 1.99
CA LEU A 11 15.07 -1.30 0.76
C LEU A 11 13.93 -0.29 0.97
N ILE A 12 12.79 -0.72 1.54
CA ILE A 12 11.66 0.19 1.79
C ILE A 12 12.10 1.30 2.76
N ARG A 13 12.71 0.92 3.89
CA ARG A 13 13.16 1.90 4.89
C ARG A 13 14.17 2.89 4.30
N GLY A 14 15.11 2.40 3.50
CA GLY A 14 16.12 3.21 2.83
C GLY A 14 15.50 4.21 1.87
N GLY A 15 14.59 3.76 1.00
CA GLY A 15 13.89 4.62 0.05
C GLY A 15 13.04 5.70 0.74
N LEU A 16 12.27 5.33 1.76
CA LEU A 16 11.47 6.29 2.50
C LEU A 16 12.32 7.32 3.26
N ARG A 17 13.46 6.90 3.84
CA ARG A 17 14.43 7.81 4.47
C ARG A 17 15.05 8.76 3.46
N TYR A 18 15.41 8.25 2.28
CA TYR A 18 15.93 9.06 1.19
C TYR A 18 14.93 10.15 0.78
N VAL A 19 13.66 9.79 0.56
CA VAL A 19 12.61 10.77 0.22
C VAL A 19 12.45 11.82 1.32
N LYS A 20 12.40 11.41 2.60
CA LYS A 20 12.26 12.35 3.72
C LYS A 20 13.47 13.27 3.89
N ALA A 21 14.68 12.78 3.59
CA ALA A 21 15.90 13.57 3.62
C ALA A 21 15.99 14.54 2.42
N ALA A 22 15.48 14.15 1.25
CA ALA A 22 15.43 15.02 0.08
C ALA A 22 14.36 16.12 0.21
N PHE A 23 13.24 15.82 0.88
CA PHE A 23 12.11 16.73 1.04
C PHE A 23 11.66 16.76 2.51
N HIS A 24 12.25 17.64 3.31
CA HIS A 24 12.07 17.63 4.77
C HIS A 24 10.61 17.76 5.22
N GLU A 25 9.81 18.55 4.48
CA GLU A 25 8.41 18.82 4.81
C GLU A 25 7.43 17.79 4.23
N VAL A 26 7.90 16.82 3.45
CA VAL A 26 7.02 15.83 2.82
C VAL A 26 6.38 14.92 3.86
N SER A 27 5.08 14.71 3.73
CA SER A 27 4.35 13.67 4.45
C SER A 27 4.31 12.40 3.58
N ILE A 28 4.72 11.27 4.14
CA ILE A 28 4.74 9.99 3.43
C ILE A 28 3.54 9.16 3.86
N ILE A 29 2.66 8.79 2.93
CA ILE A 29 1.52 7.93 3.22
C ILE A 29 1.72 6.61 2.50
N TRP A 30 1.57 5.51 3.23
CA TRP A 30 1.59 4.19 2.60
C TRP A 30 0.24 3.91 1.96
N MET A 31 0.24 3.55 0.68
CA MET A 31 -0.92 2.95 0.03
C MET A 31 -0.77 1.43 0.09
N ASP A 32 -1.80 0.77 0.58
CA ASP A 32 -1.82 -0.67 0.62
C ASP A 32 -1.74 -1.27 -0.79
N ILE A 33 -0.81 -2.21 -0.97
CA ILE A 33 -0.75 -3.03 -2.16
C ILE A 33 -2.07 -3.81 -2.22
N LEU A 34 -2.80 -3.61 -3.32
CA LEU A 34 -4.08 -4.25 -3.58
C LEU A 34 -3.93 -5.77 -3.74
N PRO A 35 -4.95 -6.55 -3.35
CA PRO A 35 -5.00 -7.95 -3.71
C PRO A 35 -5.02 -8.13 -5.24
N ARG A 36 -4.67 -9.33 -5.69
CA ARG A 36 -4.83 -9.75 -7.08
C ARG A 36 -5.62 -11.05 -7.06
N LEU A 37 -6.61 -11.20 -7.94
CA LEU A 37 -7.43 -12.40 -8.02
C LEU A 37 -6.59 -13.65 -8.32
N VAL A 38 -5.52 -13.50 -9.11
CA VAL A 38 -4.54 -14.58 -9.35
C VAL A 38 -3.79 -15.03 -8.10
N TRP A 39 -3.84 -14.24 -7.02
CA TRP A 39 -3.27 -14.55 -5.71
C TRP A 39 -4.34 -14.95 -4.68
N ALA A 40 -5.59 -15.18 -5.10
CA ALA A 40 -6.70 -15.47 -4.21
C ALA A 40 -6.46 -16.72 -3.34
N HIS A 41 -7.31 -16.89 -2.31
CA HIS A 41 -7.33 -18.06 -1.42
C HIS A 41 -6.06 -18.31 -0.58
N GLY A 42 -5.38 -17.23 -0.16
CA GLY A 42 -4.30 -17.36 0.82
C GLY A 42 -2.98 -17.84 0.24
N SER A 43 -2.75 -17.59 -1.06
CA SER A 43 -1.46 -17.81 -1.71
C SER A 43 -0.29 -17.23 -0.89
N PRO A 44 0.92 -17.80 -0.99
CA PRO A 44 2.12 -17.20 -0.42
C PRO A 44 2.29 -15.72 -0.79
N GLU A 45 1.88 -15.34 -1.99
CA GLU A 45 1.93 -13.98 -2.55
C GLU A 45 1.02 -13.04 -1.77
N ASP A 46 -0.24 -13.43 -1.52
CA ASP A 46 -1.16 -12.60 -0.73
C ASP A 46 -0.73 -12.49 0.75
N ARG A 47 -0.11 -13.53 1.32
CA ARG A 47 0.52 -13.44 2.66
C ARG A 47 1.69 -12.45 2.68
N LYS A 48 2.57 -12.50 1.67
CA LYS A 48 3.68 -11.55 1.51
C LYS A 48 3.15 -10.12 1.35
N ARG A 49 2.12 -9.91 0.53
CA ARG A 49 1.44 -8.62 0.34
C ARG A 49 0.94 -8.03 1.65
N ARG A 50 0.13 -8.78 2.42
CA ARG A 50 -0.38 -8.33 3.72
C ARG A 50 0.74 -7.96 4.69
N ARG A 51 1.82 -8.76 4.69
CA ARG A 51 3.01 -8.46 5.48
C ARG A 51 3.70 -7.16 5.02
N LEU A 52 3.88 -6.97 3.71
CA LEU A 52 4.47 -5.76 3.15
C LEU A 52 3.65 -4.52 3.49
N ASN A 53 2.32 -4.60 3.41
CA ASN A 53 1.44 -3.51 3.81
C ASN A 53 1.64 -3.16 5.28
N ARG A 54 1.62 -4.15 6.18
CA ARG A 54 1.90 -3.91 7.60
C ARG A 54 3.25 -3.22 7.83
N LEU A 55 4.31 -3.70 7.18
CA LEU A 55 5.65 -3.12 7.32
C LEU A 55 5.73 -1.71 6.74
N GLY A 56 5.15 -1.48 5.56
CA GLY A 56 5.14 -0.18 4.91
C GLY A 56 4.42 0.89 5.72
N ARG A 57 3.23 0.55 6.27
CA ARG A 57 2.50 1.44 7.19
C ARG A 57 3.33 1.79 8.43
N GLU A 58 3.93 0.78 9.06
CA GLU A 58 4.76 0.99 10.26
C GLU A 58 5.97 1.90 9.97
N MET A 59 6.63 1.71 8.83
CA MET A 59 7.76 2.53 8.42
C MET A 59 7.36 3.96 8.09
N ALA A 60 6.27 4.14 7.34
CA ALA A 60 5.75 5.47 7.01
C ALA A 60 5.44 6.26 8.29
N ARG A 61 4.75 5.64 9.26
CA ARG A 61 4.50 6.22 10.59
C ARG A 61 5.80 6.61 11.30
N LYS A 62 6.78 5.71 11.36
CA LYS A 62 8.08 5.97 12.02
C LYS A 62 8.84 7.12 11.35
N ILE A 63 8.82 7.22 10.03
CA ILE A 63 9.55 8.24 9.27
C ILE A 63 8.87 9.60 9.33
N ASN A 64 7.54 9.64 9.38
CA ASN A 64 6.80 10.88 9.58
C ASN A 64 6.92 11.42 11.01
N GLY A 65 7.25 10.57 12.00
CA GLY A 65 7.20 10.91 13.43
C GLY A 65 5.78 11.03 13.99
N ARG A 66 4.75 10.79 13.17
CA ARG A 66 3.33 10.79 13.54
C ARG A 66 2.56 9.78 12.69
N ASP A 67 1.42 9.33 13.20
CA ASP A 67 0.54 8.44 12.44
C ASP A 67 -0.35 9.27 11.50
N LEU A 68 -0.09 9.15 10.20
CA LEU A 68 -0.91 9.75 9.16
C LEU A 68 -1.91 8.74 8.57
N GLY A 69 -1.99 7.52 9.12
CA GLY A 69 -2.76 6.43 8.54
C GLY A 69 -2.20 5.93 7.20
N ALA A 70 -3.01 5.14 6.51
CA ALA A 70 -2.69 4.55 5.22
C ALA A 70 -3.88 4.70 4.28
N ILE A 71 -3.63 4.62 2.97
CA ILE A 71 -4.70 4.51 1.98
C ILE A 71 -5.07 3.03 1.90
N ILE A 72 -6.25 2.71 2.42
CA ILE A 72 -6.85 1.38 2.36
C ILE A 72 -8.03 1.48 1.42
N VAL A 73 -8.03 0.63 0.40
CA VAL A 73 -9.08 0.60 -0.62
C VAL A 73 -9.93 -0.63 -0.35
N ASP A 74 -11.25 -0.47 -0.38
CA ASP A 74 -12.21 -1.56 -0.17
C ASP A 74 -12.34 -2.44 -1.42
N ILE A 75 -11.22 -3.08 -1.78
CA ILE A 75 -11.08 -4.02 -2.88
C ILE A 75 -10.39 -5.26 -2.33
N ASP A 76 -11.03 -6.42 -2.49
CA ASP A 76 -10.55 -7.70 -2.00
C ASP A 76 -10.63 -8.80 -3.07
N ASN A 77 -10.32 -10.04 -2.70
CA ASN A 77 -10.35 -11.16 -3.64
C ASN A 77 -11.79 -11.61 -4.02
N THR A 78 -12.80 -11.07 -3.36
CA THR A 78 -14.22 -11.36 -3.61
C THR A 78 -14.86 -10.34 -4.54
N THR A 79 -14.29 -9.15 -4.67
CA THR A 79 -14.81 -8.07 -5.53
C THR A 79 -14.27 -8.12 -6.96
N SER A 80 -14.49 -9.25 -7.64
CA SER A 80 -13.97 -9.49 -9.00
C SER A 80 -14.33 -8.42 -10.04
N GLY A 81 -15.47 -7.74 -9.89
CA GLY A 81 -15.91 -6.65 -10.78
C GLY A 81 -15.00 -5.41 -10.79
N PHE A 82 -14.14 -5.24 -9.77
CA PHE A 82 -13.15 -4.16 -9.75
C PHE A 82 -11.86 -4.49 -10.51
N PHE A 83 -11.73 -5.70 -11.04
CA PHE A 83 -10.55 -6.15 -11.79
C PHE A 83 -10.84 -6.32 -13.27
N ARG A 84 -9.79 -6.24 -14.09
CA ARG A 84 -9.82 -6.68 -15.48
C ARG A 84 -9.84 -8.20 -15.54
N VAL A 85 -10.05 -8.72 -16.74
CA VAL A 85 -10.05 -10.16 -17.03
C VAL A 85 -8.75 -10.88 -16.64
N ASP A 86 -7.63 -10.15 -16.54
CA ASP A 86 -6.35 -10.70 -16.09
C ASP A 86 -6.26 -10.92 -14.57
N GLY A 87 -7.25 -10.45 -13.81
CA GLY A 87 -7.31 -10.58 -12.36
C GLY A 87 -6.17 -9.87 -11.60
N MET A 88 -5.41 -9.00 -12.26
CA MET A 88 -4.28 -8.27 -11.69
C MET A 88 -4.46 -6.76 -11.75
N HIS A 89 -4.94 -6.25 -12.88
CA HIS A 89 -5.16 -4.82 -13.08
C HIS A 89 -6.60 -4.47 -12.73
N LEU A 90 -6.81 -3.21 -12.31
CA LEU A 90 -8.15 -2.72 -12.02
C LEU A 90 -8.93 -2.43 -13.30
N SER A 91 -10.23 -2.72 -13.26
CA SER A 91 -11.20 -2.22 -14.23
C SER A 91 -11.37 -0.71 -14.06
N GLN A 92 -12.12 -0.07 -14.97
CA GLN A 92 -12.41 1.37 -14.85
C GLN A 92 -13.08 1.70 -13.51
N VAL A 93 -14.09 0.91 -13.12
CA VAL A 93 -14.79 1.06 -11.83
C VAL A 93 -13.84 0.82 -10.65
N GLY A 94 -12.92 -0.15 -10.75
CA GLY A 94 -11.91 -0.37 -9.72
C GLY A 94 -10.95 0.82 -9.56
N LEU A 95 -10.55 1.45 -10.66
CA LEU A 95 -9.74 2.68 -10.63
C LEU A 95 -10.48 3.85 -9.99
N GLU A 96 -11.78 4.00 -10.26
CA GLU A 96 -12.61 5.03 -9.64
C GLU A 96 -12.68 4.86 -8.12
N MET A 97 -12.86 3.62 -7.64
CA MET A 97 -12.80 3.30 -6.21
C MET A 97 -11.44 3.63 -5.60
N LEU A 98 -10.34 3.27 -6.28
CA LEU A 98 -9.00 3.61 -5.83
C LEU A 98 -8.82 5.13 -5.70
N PHE A 99 -9.19 5.89 -6.73
CA PHE A 99 -9.09 7.36 -6.72
C PHE A 99 -10.00 8.00 -5.67
N TRP A 100 -11.15 7.41 -5.38
CA TRP A 100 -12.00 7.85 -4.28
C TRP A 100 -11.27 7.76 -2.94
N SER A 101 -10.64 6.62 -2.62
CA SER A 101 -9.86 6.45 -1.39
C SER A 101 -8.67 7.42 -1.30
N PHE A 102 -8.02 7.75 -2.43
CA PHE A 102 -6.99 8.80 -2.46
C PHE A 102 -7.57 10.17 -2.07
N LYS A 103 -8.70 10.55 -2.67
CA LYS A 103 -9.34 11.85 -2.42
C LYS A 103 -9.78 11.99 -0.96
N GLU A 104 -10.43 10.96 -0.41
CA GLU A 104 -10.82 10.94 1.00
C GLU A 104 -9.60 11.11 1.89
N LYS A 105 -8.51 10.37 1.60
CA LYS A 105 -7.32 10.45 2.44
C LYS A 105 -6.65 11.81 2.40
N ILE A 106 -6.56 12.43 1.23
CA ILE A 106 -6.02 13.78 1.07
C ILE A 106 -6.91 14.78 1.80
N ALA A 107 -8.24 14.68 1.65
CA ALA A 107 -9.17 15.57 2.33
C ALA A 107 -9.03 15.49 3.85
N ASP A 108 -8.81 14.30 4.42
CA ASP A 108 -8.59 14.13 5.86
C ASP A 108 -7.28 14.74 6.38
N LEU A 109 -6.28 14.92 5.51
CA LEU A 109 -5.00 15.51 5.88
C LEU A 109 -4.93 17.02 5.70
N LEU A 110 -5.88 17.60 4.95
CA LEU A 110 -5.98 19.03 4.70
C LEU A 110 -6.97 19.73 5.65
N LYS A 111 -7.67 18.97 6.48
CA LYS A 111 -8.46 19.48 7.61
C LYS A 111 -7.53 19.82 8.79
#